data_AF-A0A800ET94-F1
#
_entry.id   AF-A0A800ET94-F1
#
_cell.length_a   1.000
_cell.length_b   1.000
_cell.length_c   1.000
_cell.angle_alpha   90.00
_cell.angle_beta   90.00
_cell.angle_gamma   90.00
#
_symmetry.space_group_name_H-M   'P 1'
#
loop_
_entity.id
_entity.type
_entity.pdbx_description
1 polymer ?
#
loop_
_entity_poly.entity_id
_entity_poly.type
_entity_poly.pdbx_seq_one_letter_code
_entity_poly.pdbx_strand_id
1 'polypeptide(L)'
;MKLSEGKLREDVLEEFSHTVVDGISNLPATLSRFLAEHTDMPGFTYEVSHDENRGCVILWKEYTHLGSVRGSGRFYERPYAWIDE
;
A
#
# COMPACT_ATOMS: atom_id res chain seq x y z
N MET A 1 28.82 -17.63 6.76
CA MET A 1 28.18 -16.59 7.58
C MET A 1 26.73 -16.99 7.79
N LYS A 2 26.32 -17.28 9.02
CA LYS A 2 24.92 -17.51 9.39
C LYS A 2 24.38 -16.18 9.93
N LEU A 3 23.39 -15.59 9.26
CA LEU A 3 22.65 -14.45 9.78
C LEU A 3 21.55 -15.01 10.68
N SER A 4 21.69 -14.79 11.98
CA SER A 4 20.70 -15.10 13.00
C SER A 4 19.50 -14.19 12.78
N GLU A 5 18.36 -14.75 12.37
CA GLU A 5 17.11 -14.00 12.25
C GLU A 5 16.62 -13.62 13.65
N GLY A 6 16.82 -12.33 13.95
CA GLY A 6 16.45 -11.69 15.20
C GLY A 6 14.94 -11.71 15.38
N LYS A 7 14.53 -12.48 16.39
CA LYS A 7 13.28 -12.40 17.13
C LYS A 7 12.91 -10.94 17.43
N LEU A 8 12.00 -10.34 16.65
CA LEU A 8 11.38 -9.06 16.97
C LEU A 8 10.05 -8.89 16.21
N ARG A 9 8.99 -8.65 17.01
CA ARG A 9 7.72 -7.96 16.70
C ARG A 9 6.51 -8.85 16.44
N GLU A 10 6.03 -9.48 17.51
CA GLU A 10 4.62 -9.90 17.67
C GLU A 10 3.70 -8.75 18.15
N ASP A 11 4.21 -7.52 18.31
CA ASP A 11 3.46 -6.40 18.94
C ASP A 11 3.09 -5.26 17.97
N VAL A 12 2.52 -5.56 16.79
CA VAL A 12 1.90 -4.51 15.96
C VAL A 12 0.54 -4.98 15.45
N LEU A 13 -0.33 -5.36 16.39
CA LEU A 13 -1.75 -5.64 16.16
C LEU A 13 -2.67 -4.61 16.83
N GLU A 14 -2.12 -3.54 17.40
CA GLU A 14 -2.93 -2.46 17.97
C GLU A 14 -3.14 -1.33 16.95
N GLU A 15 -4.42 -1.16 16.60
CA GLU A 15 -4.99 0.08 16.08
C GLU A 15 -4.54 0.54 14.68
N PHE A 16 -4.70 -0.33 13.68
CA PHE A 16 -5.00 0.17 12.33
C PHE A 16 -6.42 0.75 12.34
N SER A 17 -6.53 2.03 12.77
CA SER A 17 -7.74 2.81 12.55
C SER A 17 -8.11 2.67 11.08
N HIS A 18 -9.34 2.25 10.79
CA HIS A 18 -9.84 2.06 9.43
C HIS A 18 -9.69 3.36 8.62
N THR A 19 -8.56 3.52 7.93
CA THR A 19 -8.33 4.62 7.00
C THR A 19 -9.13 4.32 5.74
N VAL A 20 -10.30 4.96 5.65
CA VAL A 20 -11.10 4.98 4.42
C VAL A 20 -10.36 5.88 3.44
N VAL A 21 -9.65 5.27 2.50
CA VAL A 21 -9.01 5.97 1.39
C VAL A 21 -9.93 5.77 0.18
N ASP A 22 -10.47 6.88 -0.35
CA ASP A 22 -11.34 6.90 -1.55
C ASP A 22 -12.49 5.87 -1.54
N GLY A 23 -13.14 5.67 -0.39
CA GLY A 23 -14.30 4.79 -0.28
C GLY A 23 -13.97 3.29 -0.18
N ILE A 24 -12.68 2.91 -0.17
CA ILE A 24 -12.25 1.55 0.13
C ILE A 24 -12.03 1.43 1.64
N SER A 25 -13.03 0.92 2.33
CA SER A 25 -12.88 0.49 3.72
C SER A 25 -12.07 -0.82 3.73
N ASN A 26 -10.94 -0.85 4.46
CA ASN A 26 -10.05 -2.02 4.65
C ASN A 26 -9.01 -2.26 3.52
N LEU A 27 -8.17 -1.26 3.25
CA LEU A 27 -6.96 -1.46 2.45
C LEU A 27 -6.04 -2.52 3.09
N PRO A 28 -5.46 -3.44 2.30
CA PRO A 28 -4.43 -4.36 2.77
C PRO A 28 -3.32 -3.63 3.55
N ALA A 29 -2.81 -4.24 4.62
CA ALA A 29 -1.87 -3.61 5.54
C ALA A 29 -0.60 -3.07 4.83
N THR A 30 -0.08 -3.80 3.85
CA THR A 30 1.08 -3.37 3.05
C THR A 30 0.78 -2.11 2.25
N LEU A 31 -0.40 -2.03 1.62
CA LEU A 31 -0.82 -0.86 0.86
C LEU A 31 -1.10 0.34 1.77
N SER A 32 -1.78 0.11 2.90
CA SER A 32 -2.03 1.13 3.91
C SER A 32 -0.71 1.74 4.42
N ARG A 33 0.29 0.89 4.68
CA ARG A 33 1.62 1.32 5.09
C ARG A 33 2.34 2.11 3.99
N PHE A 34 2.33 1.60 2.75
CA PHE A 34 2.93 2.30 1.62
C PHE A 34 2.35 3.70 1.45
N LEU A 35 1.02 3.84 1.47
CA LEU A 35 0.36 5.14 1.35
C LEU A 35 0.69 6.07 2.53
N ALA A 36 0.70 5.54 3.76
CA ALA A 36 1.06 6.34 4.94
C ALA A 36 2.50 6.88 4.87
N GLU A 37 3.43 6.11 4.30
CA GLU A 37 4.84 6.52 4.15
C GLU A 37 5.05 7.57 3.04
N HIS A 38 4.15 7.65 2.05
CA HIS A 38 4.37 8.45 0.82
C HIS A 38 3.37 9.61 0.63
N THR A 39 2.22 9.61 1.30
CA THR A 39 1.16 10.63 1.08
C THR A 39 1.62 12.05 1.41
N ASP A 40 2.52 12.21 2.37
CA ASP A 40 3.05 13.52 2.76
C ASP A 40 4.19 14.01 1.84
N MET A 41 4.62 13.20 0.86
CA MET A 41 5.69 13.58 -0.06
C MET A 41 5.17 14.57 -1.12
N PRO A 42 5.82 15.72 -1.32
CA PRO A 42 5.43 16.68 -2.34
C PRO A 42 5.42 16.06 -3.74
N GLY A 43 4.32 16.25 -4.46
CA GLY A 43 4.15 15.73 -5.82
C GLY A 43 3.79 14.24 -5.88
N PHE A 44 3.60 13.56 -4.75
CA PHE A 44 3.04 12.21 -4.73
C PHE A 44 1.53 12.24 -4.98
N THR A 45 1.08 11.35 -5.85
CA THR A 45 -0.32 11.16 -6.21
C THR A 45 -0.59 9.67 -6.35
N TYR A 46 -1.79 9.24 -6.00
CA TYR A 46 -2.19 7.86 -6.15
C TYR A 46 -3.68 7.74 -6.46
N GLU A 47 -4.04 6.62 -7.07
CA GLU A 47 -5.41 6.20 -7.33
C GLU A 47 -5.55 4.76 -6.84
N VAL A 48 -6.61 4.50 -6.08
CA VAL A 48 -6.94 3.15 -5.62
C VAL A 48 -8.20 2.67 -6.35
N SER A 49 -8.15 1.46 -6.91
CA SER A 49 -9.30 0.82 -7.53
C SER A 49 -9.37 -0.66 -7.14
N HIS A 50 -10.55 -1.25 -7.26
CA HIS A 50 -10.75 -2.68 -7.04
C HIS A 50 -11.05 -3.36 -8.39
N ASP A 51 -10.27 -4.40 -8.72
CA ASP A 51 -10.45 -5.25 -9.89
C ASP A 51 -10.84 -6.65 -9.40
N GLU A 52 -11.94 -7.20 -9.91
CA GLU A 52 -12.46 -8.50 -9.44
C GLU A 52 -11.43 -9.64 -9.57
N ASN A 53 -10.57 -9.58 -10.58
CA ASN A 53 -9.56 -10.60 -10.86
C ASN A 53 -8.21 -10.31 -10.19
N ARG A 54 -7.90 -9.04 -9.89
CA ARG A 54 -6.58 -8.61 -9.40
C ARG A 54 -6.61 -8.06 -7.96
N GLY A 55 -7.78 -7.93 -7.36
CA GLY A 55 -7.99 -7.36 -6.03
C GLY A 55 -7.78 -5.85 -6.00
N CYS A 56 -7.17 -5.36 -4.93
CA CYS A 56 -6.87 -3.95 -4.78
C CYS A 56 -5.71 -3.55 -5.69
N VAL A 57 -5.93 -2.55 -6.53
CA VAL A 57 -4.96 -1.98 -7.45
C VAL A 57 -4.64 -0.56 -7.01
N ILE A 58 -3.37 -0.27 -6.77
CA ILE A 58 -2.89 1.11 -6.57
C ILE A 58 -2.06 1.51 -7.77
N LEU A 59 -2.37 2.67 -8.35
CA LEU A 59 -1.50 3.37 -9.28
C LEU A 59 -0.95 4.59 -8.57
N TRP A 60 0.35 4.80 -8.61
CA TRP A 60 0.97 5.97 -7.99
C TRP A 60 1.94 6.64 -8.95
N LYS A 61 2.07 7.96 -8.78
CA LYS A 61 3.03 8.80 -9.49
C LYS A 61 3.62 9.83 -8.53
N GLU A 62 4.91 10.06 -8.63
CA GLU A 62 5.63 11.15 -8.00
C GLU A 62 6.05 12.13 -9.09
N TYR A 63 5.77 13.41 -8.88
CA TYR A 63 6.15 14.50 -9.76
C TYR A 63 7.25 15.34 -9.14
N THR A 64 8.18 15.83 -9.96
CA THR A 64 9.11 16.89 -9.55
C THR A 64 8.37 18.20 -9.37
N HIS A 65 9.02 19.18 -8.71
CA HIS A 65 8.49 20.55 -8.60
C HIS A 65 8.26 21.24 -9.95
N LEU A 66 8.83 20.72 -11.05
CA LEU A 66 8.61 21.21 -12.42
C LEU A 66 7.47 20.49 -13.15
N GLY A 67 6.80 19.53 -12.48
CA GLY A 67 5.70 18.76 -13.06
C GLY A 67 6.12 17.56 -13.91
N SER A 68 7.41 17.22 -13.97
CA SER A 68 7.89 16.01 -14.65
C SER A 68 7.71 14.78 -13.75
N VAL A 69 7.38 13.63 -14.32
CA VAL A 69 7.29 12.38 -13.55
C VAL A 69 8.70 11.97 -13.08
N ARG A 70 8.87 11.84 -11.76
CA ARG A 70 10.08 11.34 -11.10
C ARG A 70 10.02 9.84 -10.86
N GLY A 71 8.83 9.34 -10.53
CA GLY A 71 8.59 7.93 -10.26
C GLY A 71 7.14 7.57 -10.54
N SER A 72 6.89 6.31 -10.90
CA SER A 72 5.55 5.79 -11.03
C SER A 72 5.55 4.29 -10.83
N GLY A 73 4.47 3.75 -10.30
CA GLY A 73 4.34 2.32 -10.11
C GLY A 73 2.90 1.86 -9.97
N ARG A 74 2.75 0.54 -9.94
CA ARG A 74 1.47 -0.12 -9.74
C ARG A 74 1.62 -1.33 -8.85
N PHE A 75 0.75 -1.43 -7.84
CA PHE A 75 0.67 -2.58 -6.95
C PHE A 75 -0.64 -3.33 -7.15
N TYR A 76 -0.59 -4.63 -6.87
CA TYR A 76 -1.72 -5.54 -6.92
C TYR A 76 -1.71 -6.37 -5.64
N GLU A 77 -2.77 -6.28 -4.84
CA GLU A 77 -2.91 -7.12 -3.66
C GLU A 77 -4.28 -7.79 -3.59
N ARG A 78 -4.24 -9.12 -3.41
CA ARG A 78 -5.40 -9.97 -3.15
C ARG A 78 -5.24 -10.62 -1.78
N PRO A 79 -5.58 -9.92 -0.67
CA PRO A 79 -5.39 -10.44 0.68
C PRO A 79 -6.15 -11.76 0.96
N TYR A 80 -7.13 -12.12 0.13
CA TYR A 80 -7.97 -13.31 0.30
C TYR A 80 -7.96 -14.29 -0.89
N ALA A 81 -7.04 -14.15 -1.85
CA ALA A 81 -7.00 -15.04 -3.04
C ALA A 81 -6.79 -16.53 -2.73
N TRP A 82 -6.45 -16.88 -1.49
CA TRP A 82 -6.21 -18.22 -0.98
C TRP A 82 -7.43 -18.84 -0.29
N ILE A 83 -8.52 -18.08 -0.14
CA ILE A 83 -9.76 -18.52 0.53
C ILE A 83 -10.82 -19.01 -0.49
N ASP A 84 -10.66 -18.71 -1.78
CA ASP A 84 -11.56 -19.12 -2.88
C ASP A 84 -11.22 -20.52 -3.48
N GLU A 85 -11.00 -21.54 -2.65
CA GLU A 85 -11.02 -22.96 -3.10
C GLU A 85 -12.26 -23.72 -2.61
#